data_AF-A0A849RFT2-F1
#
_entry.id   AF-A0A849RFT2-F1
#
_cell.length_a   1.000
_cell.length_b   1.000
_cell.length_c   1.000
_cell.angle_alpha   90.00
_cell.angle_beta   90.00
_cell.angle_gamma   90.00
#
_symmetry.space_group_name_H-M   'P 1'
#
loop_
_entity.id
_entity.type
_entity.pdbx_description
1 polymer ?
#
loop_
_entity_poly.entity_id
_entity_poly.type
_entity_poly.pdbx_seq_one_letter_code
_entity_poly.pdbx_strand_id
1 'polypeptide(L)'
;MQSNHIYSEAVSPQQKTSVRAVINPWENINLDLWLRYTDKSSFYSVLGPAVDVDSYVTLDVRLAWKPQSDIELSVTGQNLLDRGHIEAVAEAFATPTEIPRSVFGKIAWHF
;
A
#
# COMPACT_ATOMS: atom_id res chain seq x y z
N MET A 1 19.75 32.23 -15.23
CA MET A 1 20.29 30.86 -15.11
C MET A 1 19.90 30.33 -13.74
N GLN A 2 19.13 29.24 -13.73
CA GLN A 2 19.12 28.15 -12.74
C GLN A 2 18.91 28.49 -11.24
N SER A 3 17.65 28.62 -10.81
CA SER A 3 17.31 28.55 -9.38
C SER A 3 15.95 27.91 -9.07
N ASN A 4 15.38 27.11 -10.00
CA ASN A 4 14.07 26.48 -9.83
C ASN A 4 14.09 24.94 -9.80
N HIS A 5 15.24 24.30 -9.94
CA HIS A 5 15.32 22.83 -9.98
C HIS A 5 15.45 22.16 -8.60
N ILE A 6 15.83 22.91 -7.56
CA ILE A 6 16.07 22.35 -6.22
C ILE A 6 14.77 22.19 -5.40
N TYR A 7 13.71 22.95 -5.73
CA TYR A 7 12.47 22.94 -4.96
C TYR A 7 11.44 21.91 -5.44
N SER A 8 11.59 21.32 -6.64
CA SER A 8 10.62 20.36 -7.18
C SER A 8 10.92 18.90 -6.84
N GLU A 9 12.05 18.63 -6.20
CA GLU A 9 12.49 17.26 -5.88
C GLU A 9 12.19 16.85 -4.44
N ALA A 10 11.65 17.77 -3.65
CA ALA A 10 11.19 17.53 -2.30
C ALA A 10 9.66 17.40 -2.29
N VAL A 11 9.13 16.47 -1.48
CA VAL A 11 7.73 16.27 -1.07
C VAL A 11 6.96 15.11 -1.75
N SER A 12 7.53 14.33 -2.67
CA SER A 12 6.85 13.10 -3.13
C SER A 12 7.82 12.00 -3.58
N PRO A 13 7.49 10.70 -3.39
CA PRO A 13 8.27 9.62 -3.97
C PRO A 13 8.42 9.84 -5.47
N GLN A 14 9.66 9.72 -5.95
CA GLN A 14 9.98 10.13 -7.32
C GLN A 14 9.14 9.34 -8.33
N GLN A 15 8.85 8.08 -8.03
CA GLN A 15 8.00 7.22 -8.85
C GLN A 15 7.17 6.27 -7.97
N LYS A 16 5.88 6.13 -8.29
CA LYS A 16 4.98 5.10 -7.75
C LYS A 16 4.35 4.34 -8.89
N THR A 17 4.43 3.02 -8.83
CA THR A 17 3.79 2.13 -9.81
C THR A 17 2.88 1.17 -9.09
N SER A 18 1.72 0.88 -9.66
CA SER A 18 0.84 -0.16 -9.13
C SER A 18 0.27 -1.04 -10.23
N VAL A 19 0.09 -2.30 -9.90
CA VAL A 19 -0.55 -3.30 -10.75
C VAL A 19 -1.67 -3.93 -9.94
N ARG A 20 -2.89 -3.90 -10.50
CA ARG A 20 -4.04 -4.55 -9.90
C ARG A 20 -4.56 -5.62 -10.86
N ALA A 21 -4.80 -6.81 -10.31
CA ALA A 21 -5.45 -7.90 -11.01
C ALA A 21 -6.69 -8.34 -10.24
N VAL A 22 -7.77 -8.59 -10.98
CA VAL A 22 -9.00 -9.21 -10.46
C VAL A 22 -9.26 -10.41 -11.35
N ILE A 23 -9.23 -11.60 -10.75
CA ILE A 23 -9.23 -12.87 -11.47
C ILE A 23 -10.32 -13.75 -10.87
N ASN A 24 -11.11 -14.37 -11.73
CA ASN A 24 -12.13 -15.34 -11.33
C ASN A 24 -11.71 -16.71 -11.88
N PRO A 25 -10.79 -17.42 -11.20
CA PRO A 25 -10.25 -18.69 -11.70
C PRO A 25 -11.32 -19.79 -11.78
N TRP A 26 -12.36 -19.69 -10.95
CA TRP A 26 -13.56 -20.53 -10.97
C TRP A 26 -14.79 -19.66 -10.76
N GLU A 27 -15.99 -20.17 -11.11
CA GLU A 27 -17.25 -19.42 -11.01
C GLU A 27 -17.57 -18.91 -9.60
N ASN A 28 -17.06 -19.59 -8.57
CA ASN A 28 -17.30 -19.27 -7.17
C ASN A 28 -16.06 -18.75 -6.43
N ILE A 29 -14.97 -18.45 -7.13
CA ILE A 29 -13.74 -17.94 -6.53
C ILE A 29 -13.38 -16.61 -7.18
N ASN A 30 -13.17 -15.57 -6.36
CA ASN A 30 -12.61 -14.30 -6.79
C ASN A 30 -11.28 -14.07 -6.09
N LEU A 31 -10.26 -13.70 -6.87
CA LEU A 31 -8.93 -13.36 -6.40
C LEU A 31 -8.59 -11.93 -6.81
N ASP A 32 -8.44 -11.04 -5.83
CA ASP A 32 -7.99 -9.67 -6.03
C ASP A 32 -6.53 -9.55 -5.57
N LEU A 33 -5.66 -9.05 -6.44
CA LEU A 33 -4.25 -8.78 -6.16
C LEU A 33 -3.96 -7.31 -6.41
N TRP A 34 -3.27 -6.65 -5.48
CA TRP A 34 -2.81 -5.28 -5.68
C TRP A 34 -1.36 -5.14 -5.24
N LEU A 35 -0.47 -5.07 -6.23
CA LEU A 35 0.96 -4.86 -6.04
C LEU A 35 1.28 -3.38 -6.23
N ARG A 36 2.05 -2.80 -5.32
CA ARG A 36 2.47 -1.40 -5.39
C ARG A 36 3.98 -1.33 -5.14
N TYR A 37 4.68 -0.57 -5.97
CA TYR A 37 6.08 -0.21 -5.80
C TYR A 37 6.21 1.29 -5.60
N THR A 38 6.94 1.68 -4.57
CA THR A 38 7.31 3.07 -4.29
C THR A 38 8.84 3.15 -4.35
N ASP A 39 9.36 4.02 -5.20
CA ASP A 39 10.79 4.27 -5.27
C ASP A 39 11.28 5.05 -4.04
N LYS A 40 12.59 5.11 -3.85
CA LYS A 40 13.23 5.85 -2.77
C LYS A 40 12.78 7.31 -2.76
N SER A 41 12.73 7.87 -1.56
CA SER A 41 12.34 9.26 -1.38
C SER A 41 13.07 9.87 -0.20
N SER A 42 13.56 11.09 -0.38
CA SER A 42 14.18 11.86 0.69
C SER A 42 13.22 12.94 1.15
N PHE A 43 12.99 13.04 2.46
CA PHE A 43 12.17 14.09 3.05
C PHE A 43 13.04 14.99 3.92
N TYR A 44 12.93 16.31 3.74
CA TYR A 44 13.58 17.28 4.62
C TYR A 44 12.70 17.56 5.83
N SER A 45 13.23 17.39 7.03
CA SER A 45 12.59 17.88 8.25
C SER A 45 13.01 19.33 8.49
N VAL A 46 12.07 20.18 8.89
CA VAL A 46 12.34 21.59 9.26
C VAL A 46 13.33 21.69 10.44
N LEU A 47 13.50 20.60 11.20
CA LEU A 47 14.27 20.56 12.44
C LEU A 47 15.50 19.63 12.38
N GLY A 48 15.84 19.05 11.22
CA GLY A 48 16.92 18.06 11.16
C GLY A 48 17.37 17.67 9.76
N PRO A 49 18.40 16.83 9.64
CA PRO A 49 18.90 16.34 8.36
C PRO A 49 17.81 15.59 7.59
N ALA A 50 17.95 15.53 6.27
CA ALA A 50 17.05 14.78 5.41
C ALA A 50 16.96 13.32 5.87
N VAL A 51 15.75 12.79 5.91
CA VAL A 51 15.49 11.37 6.17
C VAL A 51 15.24 10.70 4.84
N ASP A 52 16.12 9.74 4.51
CA ASP A 52 15.96 8.89 3.34
C ASP A 52 15.05 7.71 3.68
N VAL A 53 14.09 7.45 2.79
CA VAL A 53 13.27 6.23 2.81
C VAL A 53 13.61 5.43 1.57
N ASP A 54 14.03 4.19 1.81
CA ASP A 54 14.35 3.24 0.76
C ASP A 54 13.11 2.86 -0.06
N SER A 55 13.33 2.40 -1.29
CA SER A 55 12.24 1.88 -2.12
C SER A 55 11.63 0.62 -1.50
N TYR A 56 10.31 0.46 -1.61
CA TYR A 56 9.60 -0.70 -1.07
C TYR A 56 8.48 -1.20 -1.99
N VAL A 57 8.06 -2.43 -1.73
CA VAL A 57 6.97 -3.10 -2.45
C VAL A 57 5.91 -3.54 -1.43
N THR A 58 4.66 -3.19 -1.67
CA THR A 58 3.51 -3.71 -0.91
C THR A 58 2.63 -4.59 -1.78
N LEU A 59 1.96 -5.55 -1.14
CA LEU A 59 1.03 -6.47 -1.79
C LEU A 59 -0.19 -6.66 -0.92
N ASP A 60 -1.36 -6.37 -1.48
CA ASP A 60 -2.64 -6.78 -0.91
C ASP A 60 -3.20 -7.95 -1.72
N VAL A 61 -3.78 -8.92 -1.01
CA VAL A 61 -4.41 -10.10 -1.59
C VAL A 61 -5.76 -10.31 -0.94
N ARG A 62 -6.80 -10.50 -1.74
CA ARG A 62 -8.11 -10.94 -1.27
C ARG A 62 -8.53 -12.19 -2.02
N LEU A 63 -8.85 -13.23 -1.26
CA LEU A 63 -9.50 -14.44 -1.77
C LEU A 63 -10.93 -14.47 -1.25
N ALA A 64 -11.90 -14.54 -2.15
CA ALA A 64 -13.29 -14.73 -1.82
C ALA A 64 -13.84 -16.02 -2.44
N TRP A 65 -14.63 -16.73 -1.66
CA TRP A 65 -15.29 -17.96 -2.03
C TRP A 65 -16.78 -17.85 -1.79
N LYS A 66 -17.57 -18.22 -2.79
CA LYS A 66 -19.03 -18.24 -2.77
C LYS A 66 -19.53 -19.69 -2.73
N PRO A 67 -19.59 -20.33 -1.56
CA PRO A 67 -20.11 -21.70 -1.44
C PRO A 67 -21.56 -21.82 -1.91
N GLN A 68 -22.34 -20.75 -1.76
CA GLN A 68 -23.72 -20.62 -2.22
C GLN A 68 -23.92 -19.22 -2.82
N SER A 69 -25.00 -19.01 -3.57
CA SER A 69 -25.26 -17.74 -4.25
C SER A 69 -25.48 -16.56 -3.29
N ASP A 70 -25.93 -16.85 -2.07
CA ASP A 70 -26.23 -15.88 -1.01
C ASP A 70 -25.08 -15.68 -0.01
N ILE A 71 -24.11 -16.60 0.05
CA ILE A 71 -23.02 -16.58 1.04
C ILE A 71 -21.68 -16.30 0.35
N GLU A 72 -20.92 -15.34 0.88
CA GLU A 72 -19.53 -15.11 0.52
C GLU A 72 -18.63 -15.15 1.76
N LEU A 73 -17.59 -15.97 1.70
CA LEU A 73 -16.50 -16.01 2.66
C LEU A 73 -15.28 -15.37 2.02
N SER A 74 -14.59 -14.48 2.71
CA SER A 74 -13.36 -13.89 2.18
C SER A 74 -12.28 -13.72 3.23
N VAL A 75 -11.04 -13.84 2.79
CA VAL A 75 -9.84 -13.54 3.57
C VAL A 75 -9.07 -12.48 2.80
N THR A 76 -8.70 -11.40 3.49
CA THR A 76 -7.90 -10.31 2.94
C THR A 76 -6.62 -10.18 3.75
N GLY A 77 -5.49 -10.21 3.06
CA GLY A 77 -4.19 -9.82 3.59
C GLY A 77 -3.77 -8.48 3.01
N GLN A 78 -3.29 -7.56 3.85
CA GLN A 78 -2.78 -6.26 3.43
C GLN A 78 -1.30 -6.09 3.80
N ASN A 79 -0.58 -5.38 2.94
CA ASN A 79 0.85 -5.10 3.09
C ASN A 79 1.70 -6.37 3.28
N LEU A 80 1.37 -7.45 2.57
CA LEU A 80 1.95 -8.77 2.78
C LEU A 80 3.45 -8.85 2.43
N LEU A 81 3.99 -7.92 1.64
CA LEU A 81 5.42 -7.89 1.28
C LEU A 81 6.21 -6.78 1.99
N ASP A 82 5.52 -5.97 2.80
CA ASP A 82 6.12 -4.86 3.49
C ASP A 82 7.11 -5.36 4.57
N ARG A 83 8.29 -4.72 4.62
CA ARG A 83 9.33 -4.95 5.62
C ARG A 83 9.29 -3.96 6.79
N GLY A 84 8.24 -3.15 6.88
CA GLY A 84 8.10 -2.07 7.83
C GLY A 84 8.79 -0.83 7.31
N HIS A 85 8.06 0.00 6.58
CA HIS A 85 8.52 1.31 6.14
C HIS A 85 7.67 2.43 6.73
N ILE A 86 8.30 3.58 6.92
CA ILE A 86 7.64 4.80 7.37
C ILE A 86 6.87 5.38 6.19
N GLU A 87 5.55 5.21 6.19
CA GLU A 87 4.65 5.98 5.34
C GLU A 87 4.16 7.21 6.13
N ALA A 88 4.45 8.40 5.57
CA ALA A 88 4.10 9.74 6.07
C ALA A 88 4.90 10.25 7.28
N VAL A 89 5.88 11.12 6.96
CA VAL A 89 6.23 12.24 7.85
C VAL A 89 5.15 13.29 7.65
N ALA A 90 4.05 13.22 8.41
CA ALA A 90 3.08 14.30 8.40
C ALA A 90 3.73 15.54 9.05
N GLU A 91 3.58 16.69 8.40
CA GLU A 91 4.18 17.97 8.75
C GLU A 91 4.26 18.22 10.26
N ALA A 92 5.49 18.38 10.74
CA ALA A 92 5.94 18.87 12.04
C ALA A 92 5.44 18.21 13.35
N PHE A 93 4.37 17.40 13.39
CA PHE A 93 3.81 16.90 14.66
C PHE A 93 3.19 15.50 14.65
N ALA A 94 3.29 14.74 13.55
CA ALA A 94 2.79 13.36 13.53
C ALA A 94 3.92 12.35 13.68
N THR A 95 3.76 11.41 14.62
CA THR A 95 4.63 10.25 14.74
C THR A 95 4.55 9.42 13.44
N PRO A 96 5.69 9.06 12.83
CA PRO A 96 5.75 8.10 11.73
C PRO A 96 4.88 6.88 12.04
N THR A 97 3.87 6.60 11.22
CA THR A 97 2.99 5.43 11.43
C THR A 97 3.29 4.41 10.35
N GLU A 98 3.96 3.35 10.76
CA GLU A 98 4.12 2.14 9.94
C GLU A 98 2.73 1.50 9.75
N ILE A 99 2.37 1.12 8.52
CA ILE A 99 1.13 0.37 8.29
C ILE A 99 1.45 -1.12 8.43
N PRO A 100 1.07 -1.78 9.55
CA PRO A 100 1.48 -3.15 9.80
C PRO A 100 0.83 -4.12 8.81
N ARG A 101 1.50 -5.25 8.61
CA ARG A 101 0.96 -6.41 7.91
C ARG A 101 -0.32 -6.86 8.64
N SER A 102 -1.41 -7.02 7.91
CA SER A 102 -2.68 -7.42 8.51
C SER A 102 -3.38 -8.51 7.71
N VAL A 103 -4.16 -9.33 8.41
CA VAL A 103 -5.01 -10.38 7.83
C VAL A 103 -6.35 -10.36 8.54
N PHE A 104 -7.45 -10.35 7.77
CA PHE A 104 -8.79 -10.40 8.32
C PHE A 104 -9.74 -11.23 7.44
N GLY A 105 -10.74 -11.81 8.09
CA GLY A 105 -11.81 -12.57 7.45
C GLY A 105 -13.13 -11.77 7.43
N LYS A 106 -13.95 -12.00 6.40
CA LYS A 106 -15.31 -11.45 6.31
C LYS A 106 -16.27 -12.54 5.83
N ILE A 107 -17.45 -12.57 6.43
CA ILE A 107 -18.61 -13.34 5.99
C ILE A 107 -19.67 -12.34 5.53
N ALA A 108 -20.20 -12.51 4.33
CA ALA A 108 -21.32 -11.74 3.81
C ALA A 108 -22.46 -12.69 3.45
N TRP A 109 -23.69 -12.31 3.84
CA TRP A 109 -24.90 -13.03 3.52
C TRP A 109 -25.90 -12.07 2.87
N HIS A 110 -26.46 -12.46 1.73
CA HIS A 110 -27.40 -11.66 0.94
C HIS A 110 -28.75 -12.39 0.86
N PHE A 111 -29.83 -11.74 1.28
CA PHE A 111 -31.20 -12.29 1.32
C PHE A 111 -32.11 -11.63 0.29
#